data_AF-A0A645F1A9-F1
#
_entry.id   AF-A0A645F1A9-F1
#
_cell.length_a   1.000
_cell.length_b   1.000
_cell.length_c   1.000
_cell.angle_alpha   90.00
_cell.angle_beta   90.00
_cell.angle_gamma   90.00
#
_symmetry.space_group_name_H-M   'P 1'
#
loop_
_entity.id
_entity.type
_entity.pdbx_description
1 polymer ?
#
loop_
_entity_poly.entity_id
_entity_poly.type
_entity_poly.pdbx_seq_one_letter_code
_entity_poly.pdbx_strand_id
1 'polypeptide(L)' 'MVGSLSVLMKGEKGMVSVATWADGGYAFAVDAQDIPMTADAMSALVEEVQ' A
#
# COMPACT_ATOMS: atom_id res chain seq x y z
N MET A 1 -6.98 -4.87 -4.75
CA MET A 1 -6.03 -5.82 -5.36
C MET A 1 -5.03 -4.99 -6.12
N VAL A 2 -3.74 -5.27 -5.93
CA VAL A 2 -2.64 -4.68 -6.68
C VAL A 2 -1.94 -5.85 -7.36
N GLY A 3 -2.08 -5.99 -8.68
CA GLY A 3 -1.81 -7.26 -9.36
C GLY A 3 -2.59 -8.43 -8.73
N SER A 4 -1.87 -9.49 -8.34
CA SER A 4 -2.40 -10.64 -7.60
C SER A 4 -2.38 -10.48 -6.09
N LEU A 5 -1.81 -9.39 -5.56
CA LEU A 5 -1.67 -9.18 -4.12
C LEU A 5 -2.95 -8.56 -3.53
N SER A 6 -3.34 -9.13 -2.38
CA SER A 6 -4.36 -8.54 -1.52
C SER A 6 -3.70 -7.53 -0.59
N VAL A 7 -3.85 -6.25 -0.92
CA VAL A 7 -3.25 -5.13 -0.18
C VAL A 7 -4.32 -4.49 0.70
N LEU A 8 -4.03 -4.35 2.00
CA LEU A 8 -4.82 -3.56 2.92
C LEU A 8 -4.25 -2.16 2.99
N MET A 9 -5.09 -1.16 2.74
CA MET A 9 -4.71 0.26 2.76
C MET A 9 -5.44 0.99 3.88
N LYS A 10 -4.71 1.80 4.64
CA LYS A 10 -5.24 2.62 5.72
C LYS A 10 -4.78 4.07 5.57
N GLY A 11 -5.72 4.98 5.82
CA GLY A 11 -5.45 6.40 5.98
C GLY A 11 -6.72 7.15 6.36
N GLU A 12 -6.78 8.43 6.00
CA GLU A 12 -7.85 9.38 6.32
C GLU A 12 -8.13 10.32 5.15
N LYS A 13 -9.34 10.89 5.09
CA LYS A 13 -9.75 11.91 4.11
C LYS A 13 -9.50 11.52 2.63
N GLY A 14 -9.65 10.25 2.31
CA GLY A 14 -9.42 9.72 0.94
C GLY A 14 -7.95 9.51 0.59
N MET A 15 -7.04 9.75 1.54
CA MET A 15 -5.61 9.48 1.41
C MET A 15 -5.23 8.21 2.15
N VAL A 16 -4.12 7.61 1.74
CA VAL A 16 -3.52 6.40 2.28
C VAL A 16 -2.17 6.77 2.89
N SER A 17 -1.98 6.38 4.14
CA SER A 17 -0.73 6.57 4.89
C SER A 17 0.02 5.26 5.08
N VAL A 18 -0.68 4.13 5.05
CA VAL A 18 -0.10 2.81 5.21
C VAL A 18 -0.72 1.83 4.22
N ALA A 19 0.11 1.02 3.57
CA ALA A 19 -0.30 -0.18 2.86
C ALA A 19 0.43 -1.39 3.44
N THR A 20 -0.29 -2.50 3.64
CA THR A 20 0.28 -3.76 4.11
C THR A 20 -0.21 -4.91 3.24
N TRP A 21 0.65 -5.87 2.95
CA TRP A 21 0.29 -7.09 2.23
C TRP A 21 1.14 -8.27 2.68
N ALA A 22 0.73 -9.47 2.29
CA ALA A 22 1.49 -10.69 2.48
C ALA A 22 1.84 -11.28 1.11
N ASP A 23 3.09 -11.73 0.98
CA ASP A 23 3.55 -12.47 -0.19
C ASP A 23 4.62 -13.49 0.22
N GLY A 24 4.55 -14.70 -0.35
CA GLY A 24 5.52 -15.77 -0.08
C GLY A 24 5.71 -16.19 1.39
N GLY A 25 4.73 -15.92 2.27
CA GLY A 25 4.83 -16.17 3.71
C GLY A 25 5.49 -15.04 4.52
N TYR A 26 5.84 -13.93 3.87
CA TYR A 26 6.35 -12.71 4.49
C TYR A 26 5.28 -11.63 4.51
N ALA A 27 5.44 -10.68 5.43
CA ALA A 27 4.60 -9.49 5.53
C ALA A 27 5.41 -8.26 5.10
N PHE A 28 4.78 -7.40 4.31
CA PHE A 28 5.37 -6.18 3.77
C PHE A 28 4.50 -4.99 4.12
N ALA A 29 5.13 -3.83 4.23
CA ALA A 29 4.44 -2.58 4.48
C ALA A 29 5.14 -1.42 3.78
N VAL A 30 4.34 -0.45 3.33
CA VAL A 30 4.79 0.88 2.93
C VAL A 30 4.11 1.89 3.85
N ASP A 31 4.93 2.73 4.48
CA ASP A 31 4.48 3.84 5.33
C ASP A 31 4.81 5.17 4.67
N ALA A 32 3.80 6.04 4.57
CA ALA A 32 3.85 7.36 3.99
C ALA A 32 3.09 8.36 4.89
N GLN A 33 3.31 8.28 6.22
CA GLN A 33 2.61 9.12 7.19
C GLN A 33 2.87 10.62 6.99
N ASP A 34 4.11 11.00 6.64
CA ASP A 34 4.49 12.41 6.48
C ASP A 34 3.81 13.05 5.26
N ILE A 35 3.64 12.28 4.18
CA ILE A 35 3.01 12.73 2.94
C ILE A 35 2.06 11.63 2.45
N PRO A 36 0.82 11.57 2.99
CA PRO A 36 -0.17 10.60 2.54
C PRO A 36 -0.44 10.75 1.04
N MET A 37 -0.74 9.64 0.39
CA MET A 37 -0.93 9.59 -1.07
C MET A 37 -2.31 9.05 -1.43
N THR A 38 -2.74 9.20 -2.68
CA THR A 38 -4.01 8.59 -3.12
C THR A 38 -3.88 7.06 -3.13
N ALA A 39 -5.01 6.34 -3.10
CA ALA A 39 -5.00 4.89 -3.22
C ALA A 39 -4.35 4.41 -4.53
N ASP A 40 -4.53 5.16 -5.62
CA ASP A 40 -3.89 4.85 -6.92
C ASP A 40 -2.37 5.02 -6.85
N ALA A 41 -1.87 6.11 -6.26
CA ALA A 41 -0.44 6.32 -6.08
C ALA A 41 0.19 5.28 -5.15
N MET A 42 -0.52 4.90 -4.07
CA MET A 42 -0.08 3.82 -3.19
C MET A 42 -0.06 2.47 -3.92
N SER A 43 -1.04 2.20 -4.78
CA SER A 43 -1.08 0.97 -5.57
C SER A 43 0.12 0.90 -6.52
N ALA A 44 0.41 1.98 -7.25
CA ALA A 44 1.56 2.06 -8.14
C ALA A 44 2.89 1.87 -7.39
N LEU A 45 3.02 2.42 -6.18
CA LEU A 45 4.20 2.21 -5.36
C LEU A 45 4.35 0.76 -4.91
N VAL A 46 3.25 0.11 -4.49
CA VAL A 46 3.28 -1.31 -4.14
C VAL A 46 3.65 -2.18 -5.35
N GLU A 47 3.20 -1.84 -6.57
CA GLU A 47 3.61 -2.53 -7.82
C GLU A 47 5.11 -2.43 -8.11
N GLU A 48 5.75 -1.31 -7.78
CA GLU A 48 7.18 -1.11 -8.05
C GLU A 48 8.09 -1.87 -7.07
N VAL A 49 7.63 -2.13 -5.84
CA VAL A 49 8.48 -2.68 -4.77
C VAL A 49 8.25 -4.16 -4.48
N GLN A 50 7.35 -4.83 -5.22
CA GLN A 50 7.02 -6.25 -5.06
C GLN A 50 7.75 -7.15 -6.07
#